data_AF-A0A9R1C814-F1
#
_entry.id   AF-A0A9R1C814-F1
#
_cell.length_a   1.000
_cell.length_b   1.000
_cell.length_c   1.000
_cell.angle_alpha   90.00
_cell.angle_beta   90.00
_cell.angle_gamma   90.00
#
_symmetry.space_group_name_H-M   'P 1'
#
loop_
_entity.id
_entity.type
_entity.pdbx_description
1 polymer ?
#
loop_
_entity_poly.entity_id
_entity_poly.type
_entity_poly.pdbx_seq_one_letter_code
_entity_poly.pdbx_strand_id
1 'polypeptide(L)'
;MSTKNYMAENQRILDEWQKAFEKNGGNADNFSWDGILFKGEVYREGGSDNWVRKESDNDTVENELWDNAPIRILFLTKDQNVGDGGAWDSRINSFREKNSDKEDHVLSKYHNSFGKRMAYIAYGLANTTDDKDVALNFIQSHESDVVKFLDSFPLAHINCKKEGGSASCPDELFQNALKEYEKFLEQQIENVDADIFVCCGSTQAGYHKDKANYSLDFLQNHGYNFEYLGSKYSDLYYDAKRNKLAIDSYHLSYTGVSDQELYDQDVETYHKFLIDHPEFLISHRNK
;
A
#
# COMPACT_ATOMS: atom_id res chain seq x y z
N MET A 1 -20.80 -10.63 -17.43
CA MET A 1 -19.49 -11.28 -17.14
C MET A 1 -19.41 -11.39 -15.62
N SER A 2 -18.91 -12.50 -15.07
CA SER A 2 -18.71 -12.60 -13.62
C SER A 2 -17.59 -11.64 -13.24
N THR A 3 -17.87 -10.67 -12.36
CA THR A 3 -16.84 -9.80 -11.78
C THR A 3 -15.81 -10.68 -11.06
N LYS A 4 -14.52 -10.35 -11.21
CA LYS A 4 -13.44 -11.05 -10.51
C LYS A 4 -13.64 -10.88 -8.99
N ASN A 5 -13.53 -11.97 -8.22
CA ASN A 5 -13.49 -11.89 -6.76
C ASN A 5 -12.03 -11.78 -6.30
N TYR A 6 -11.54 -10.55 -6.17
CA TYR A 6 -10.21 -10.19 -5.69
C TYR A 6 -9.97 -10.62 -4.25
N MET A 7 -10.97 -10.47 -3.38
CA MET A 7 -10.86 -10.75 -1.94
C MET A 7 -10.70 -12.25 -1.67
N ALA A 8 -11.58 -13.08 -2.25
CA ALA A 8 -11.51 -14.53 -2.11
C ALA A 8 -10.23 -15.11 -2.74
N GLU A 9 -9.78 -14.58 -3.87
CA GLU A 9 -8.52 -15.01 -4.48
C GLU A 9 -7.31 -14.59 -3.62
N ASN A 10 -7.32 -13.39 -3.03
CA ASN A 10 -6.30 -12.97 -2.08
C ASN A 10 -6.27 -13.88 -0.86
N GLN A 11 -7.43 -14.22 -0.30
CA GLN A 11 -7.53 -15.12 0.84
C GLN A 11 -6.99 -16.51 0.49
N ARG A 12 -7.33 -17.05 -0.69
CA ARG A 12 -6.77 -18.34 -1.17
C ARG A 12 -5.24 -18.30 -1.25
N ILE A 13 -4.67 -17.23 -1.80
CA ILE A 13 -3.21 -17.05 -1.91
C ILE A 13 -2.57 -17.00 -0.51
N LEU A 14 -3.14 -16.22 0.41
CA LEU A 14 -2.62 -16.10 1.78
C LEU A 14 -2.74 -17.40 2.58
N ASP A 15 -3.84 -18.15 2.42
CA ASP A 15 -3.99 -19.47 3.04
C ASP A 15 -2.94 -20.48 2.55
N GLU A 16 -2.60 -20.43 1.26
CA GLU A 16 -1.54 -21.28 0.69
C GLU A 16 -0.15 -20.82 1.14
N TRP A 17 0.07 -19.51 1.23
CA TRP A 17 1.31 -18.92 1.72
C TRP A 17 1.54 -19.27 3.20
N GLN A 18 0.54 -19.11 4.06
CA GLN A 18 0.64 -19.44 5.48
C GLN A 18 1.02 -20.91 5.68
N LYS A 19 0.38 -21.84 4.95
CA LYS A 19 0.73 -23.27 5.00
C LYS A 19 2.18 -23.54 4.60
N ALA A 20 2.69 -22.83 3.59
CA ALA A 20 4.09 -22.93 3.19
C ALA A 20 5.02 -22.35 4.26
N PHE A 21 4.64 -21.22 4.86
CA PHE A 21 5.37 -20.57 5.94
C PHE A 21 5.50 -21.46 7.18
N GLU A 22 4.41 -22.06 7.64
CA GLU A 22 4.43 -23.01 8.76
C GLU A 22 5.27 -24.27 8.44
N LYS A 23 5.17 -24.79 7.21
CA LYS A 23 5.97 -25.93 6.76
C LYS A 23 7.48 -25.63 6.80
N ASN A 24 7.87 -24.38 6.60
CA ASN A 24 9.25 -23.94 6.65
C ASN A 24 9.69 -23.52 8.07
N GLY A 25 8.85 -23.75 9.09
CA GLY A 25 9.16 -23.51 10.49
C GLY A 25 8.66 -22.17 11.03
N GLY A 26 7.91 -21.40 10.23
CA GLY A 26 7.24 -20.19 10.68
C GLY A 26 6.13 -20.46 11.69
N ASN A 27 5.85 -19.48 12.56
CA ASN A 27 4.71 -19.53 13.48
C ASN A 27 3.53 -18.78 12.87
N ALA A 28 2.38 -19.44 12.68
CA ALA A 28 1.14 -18.84 12.20
C ALA A 28 0.74 -17.53 12.89
N ASP A 29 1.02 -17.38 14.20
CA ASP A 29 0.73 -16.16 14.95
C ASP A 29 1.55 -14.94 14.48
N ASN A 30 2.66 -15.19 13.78
CA ASN A 30 3.52 -14.16 13.19
C ASN A 30 3.23 -13.93 11.70
N PHE A 31 2.22 -14.58 11.12
CA PHE A 31 1.88 -14.40 9.72
C PHE A 31 0.97 -13.17 9.53
N SER A 32 1.46 -12.16 8.80
CA SER A 32 0.72 -10.94 8.49
C SER A 32 -0.29 -11.19 7.37
N TRP A 33 -1.56 -10.92 7.63
CA TRP A 33 -2.60 -10.90 6.61
C TRP A 33 -2.72 -9.48 6.05
N ASP A 34 -2.91 -9.35 4.74
CA ASP A 34 -2.91 -8.07 4.05
C ASP A 34 -3.56 -8.17 2.65
N GLY A 35 -3.56 -7.09 1.88
CA GLY A 35 -4.19 -7.00 0.57
C GLY A 35 -5.06 -5.75 0.44
N ILE A 36 -6.18 -5.87 -0.27
CA ILE A 36 -7.18 -4.80 -0.37
C ILE A 36 -7.81 -4.61 1.03
N LEU A 37 -7.81 -3.36 1.51
CA LEU A 37 -8.37 -3.03 2.82
C LEU A 37 -9.88 -3.22 2.81
N PHE A 38 -10.40 -3.73 3.93
CA PHE A 38 -11.84 -3.93 4.10
C PHE A 38 -12.60 -2.60 4.09
N LYS A 39 -13.87 -2.66 3.69
CA LYS A 39 -14.79 -1.54 3.49
C LYS A 39 -16.16 -1.78 4.15
N GLY A 40 -16.33 -2.89 4.87
CA GLY A 40 -17.46 -3.11 5.74
C GLY A 40 -17.49 -2.18 6.95
N GLU A 41 -18.33 -2.55 7.92
CA GLU A 41 -18.63 -1.73 9.10
C GLU A 41 -17.37 -1.40 9.91
N VAL A 42 -17.23 -0.13 10.32
CA VAL A 42 -16.26 0.30 11.33
C VAL A 42 -16.78 -0.03 12.72
N TYR A 43 -15.98 -0.73 13.52
CA TYR A 43 -16.30 -1.11 14.89
C TYR A 43 -15.07 -1.01 15.81
N ARG A 44 -15.31 -1.02 17.13
CA ARG A 44 -14.21 -1.12 18.11
C ARG A 44 -13.81 -2.58 18.28
N GLU A 45 -12.53 -2.85 18.08
CA GLU A 45 -11.98 -4.19 18.28
C GLU A 45 -12.09 -4.61 19.76
N GLY A 46 -12.49 -5.86 20.01
CA GLY A 46 -12.59 -6.37 21.38
C GLY A 46 -11.21 -6.51 22.02
N GLY A 47 -10.99 -5.87 23.17
CA GLY A 47 -9.71 -5.93 23.88
C GLY A 47 -8.70 -4.85 23.47
N SER A 48 -9.05 -3.97 22.54
CA SER A 48 -8.31 -2.74 22.25
C SER A 48 -9.29 -1.56 22.12
N ASP A 49 -8.78 -0.33 22.13
CA ASP A 49 -9.57 0.86 21.79
C ASP A 49 -9.53 1.17 20.28
N ASN A 50 -8.95 0.28 19.46
CA ASN A 50 -8.74 0.57 18.05
C ASN A 50 -10.06 0.52 17.27
N TRP A 51 -10.24 1.49 16.39
CA TRP A 51 -11.24 1.42 15.34
C TRP A 51 -10.68 0.55 14.20
N VAL A 52 -11.47 -0.45 13.81
CA VAL A 52 -11.12 -1.40 12.75
C VAL A 52 -12.33 -1.64 11.85
N ARG A 53 -12.11 -2.26 10.69
CA ARG A 53 -13.12 -2.56 9.67
C ARG A 53 -13.36 -4.05 9.56
N LYS A 54 -14.62 -4.43 9.40
CA LYS A 54 -15.01 -5.77 8.96
C LYS A 54 -14.90 -5.87 7.45
N GLU A 55 -14.61 -7.06 6.95
CA GLU A 55 -14.94 -7.46 5.59
C GLU A 55 -16.43 -7.25 5.31
N SER A 56 -16.80 -6.81 4.10
CA SER A 56 -18.20 -6.70 3.72
C SER A 56 -18.84 -8.05 3.46
N ASP A 57 -20.18 -8.11 3.48
CA ASP A 57 -20.90 -9.34 3.24
C ASP A 57 -20.59 -9.91 1.84
N ASN A 58 -20.07 -11.16 1.83
CA ASN A 58 -19.62 -11.87 0.63
C ASN A 58 -18.62 -11.07 -0.23
N ASP A 59 -17.81 -10.22 0.40
CA ASP A 59 -16.74 -9.42 -0.22
C ASP A 59 -17.25 -8.43 -1.28
N THR A 60 -18.55 -8.15 -1.31
CA THR A 60 -19.20 -7.46 -2.43
C THR A 60 -18.75 -6.01 -2.57
N VAL A 61 -18.63 -5.30 -1.44
CA VAL A 61 -18.27 -3.87 -1.44
C VAL A 61 -16.82 -3.67 -1.85
N GLU A 62 -15.88 -4.44 -1.30
CA GLU A 62 -14.46 -4.33 -1.65
C GLU A 62 -14.24 -4.68 -3.14
N ASN A 63 -14.86 -5.75 -3.62
CA ASN A 63 -14.76 -6.15 -5.02
C ASN A 63 -15.36 -5.11 -5.96
N GLU A 64 -16.54 -4.57 -5.67
CA GLU A 64 -17.18 -3.56 -6.50
C GLU A 64 -16.37 -2.25 -6.54
N LEU A 65 -15.89 -1.79 -5.38
CA LEU A 65 -15.05 -0.59 -5.30
C LEU A 65 -13.73 -0.80 -6.04
N TRP A 66 -13.05 -1.93 -5.82
CA TRP A 66 -11.78 -2.23 -6.47
C TRP A 66 -11.92 -2.38 -7.98
N ASP A 67 -12.96 -3.09 -8.45
CA ASP A 67 -13.24 -3.29 -9.89
C ASP A 67 -13.50 -1.96 -10.61
N ASN A 68 -14.27 -1.07 -9.97
CA ASN A 68 -14.66 0.22 -10.53
C ASN A 68 -13.70 1.36 -10.24
N ALA A 69 -12.64 1.13 -9.47
CA ALA A 69 -11.67 2.15 -9.09
C ALA A 69 -11.09 2.83 -10.35
N PRO A 70 -11.17 4.17 -10.47
CA PRO A 70 -10.56 4.88 -11.59
C PRO A 70 -9.04 4.70 -11.59
N ILE A 71 -8.46 4.59 -10.39
CA ILE A 71 -7.06 4.31 -10.14
C ILE A 71 -6.92 3.37 -8.95
N ARG A 72 -6.06 2.36 -9.06
CA ARG A 72 -5.75 1.42 -7.99
C ARG A 72 -4.38 1.70 -7.41
N ILE A 73 -4.31 1.89 -6.10
CA ILE A 73 -3.07 2.20 -5.39
C ILE A 73 -2.72 1.02 -4.48
N LEU A 74 -1.48 0.54 -4.60
CA LEU A 74 -0.91 -0.50 -3.74
C LEU A 74 0.35 0.02 -3.05
N PHE A 75 0.36 -0.04 -1.72
CA PHE A 75 1.59 0.12 -0.94
C PHE A 75 2.28 -1.23 -0.75
N LEU A 76 3.56 -1.30 -1.11
CA LEU A 76 4.42 -2.46 -0.87
C LEU A 76 5.41 -2.11 0.24
N THR A 77 5.25 -2.72 1.42
CA THR A 77 6.13 -2.52 2.57
C THR A 77 6.96 -3.77 2.86
N LYS A 78 8.01 -3.65 3.69
CA LYS A 78 8.88 -4.78 4.02
C LYS A 78 8.13 -5.84 4.84
N ASP A 79 7.84 -5.53 6.10
CA ASP A 79 7.10 -6.37 7.03
C ASP A 79 6.27 -5.51 8.02
N GLN A 80 5.37 -6.19 8.73
CA GLN A 80 4.58 -5.57 9.80
C GLN A 80 5.43 -5.50 11.07
N ASN A 81 5.62 -4.31 11.65
CA ASN A 81 6.29 -4.19 12.94
C ASN A 81 5.35 -4.65 14.06
N VAL A 82 5.62 -5.83 14.62
CA VAL A 82 4.77 -6.45 15.65
C VAL A 82 5.32 -6.27 17.07
N GLY A 83 6.54 -5.73 17.21
CA GLY A 83 7.20 -5.61 18.51
C GLY A 83 7.30 -6.97 19.22
N ASP A 84 6.70 -7.08 20.41
CA ASP A 84 6.61 -8.33 21.17
C ASP A 84 5.29 -9.10 20.94
N GLY A 85 4.42 -8.58 20.06
CA GLY A 85 3.12 -9.18 19.72
C GLY A 85 3.15 -10.09 18.50
N GLY A 86 2.01 -10.71 18.21
CA GLY A 86 1.78 -11.43 16.95
C GLY A 86 1.46 -10.47 15.80
N ALA A 87 1.57 -10.99 14.58
CA ALA A 87 1.10 -10.29 13.41
C ALA A 87 -0.43 -10.22 13.40
N TRP A 88 -0.97 -9.20 12.72
CA TRP A 88 -2.40 -8.97 12.58
C TRP A 88 -2.79 -8.77 11.12
N ASP A 89 -4.09 -8.84 10.87
CA ASP A 89 -4.66 -8.55 9.56
C ASP A 89 -4.67 -7.06 9.28
N SER A 90 -3.76 -6.60 8.44
CA SER A 90 -3.64 -5.19 8.05
C SER A 90 -4.85 -4.70 7.26
N ARG A 91 -5.67 -5.59 6.68
CA ARG A 91 -6.87 -5.22 5.92
C ARG A 91 -7.93 -4.52 6.79
N ILE A 92 -7.89 -4.73 8.10
CA ILE A 92 -8.87 -4.14 9.04
C ILE A 92 -8.61 -2.65 9.33
N ASN A 93 -7.50 -2.07 8.86
CA ASN A 93 -7.09 -0.72 9.22
C ASN A 93 -8.16 0.34 8.84
N SER A 94 -8.56 1.15 9.81
CA SER A 94 -9.55 2.22 9.61
C SER A 94 -8.95 3.63 9.59
N PHE A 95 -7.64 3.79 9.82
CA PHE A 95 -6.93 5.06 9.96
C PHE A 95 -7.44 6.01 11.07
N ARG A 96 -8.35 5.57 11.94
CA ARG A 96 -8.99 6.43 12.95
C ARG A 96 -8.23 6.39 14.26
N GLU A 97 -8.20 7.52 14.96
CA GLU A 97 -7.60 7.60 16.30
C GLU A 97 -8.43 6.78 17.29
N LYS A 98 -7.78 5.85 18.02
CA LYS A 98 -8.40 4.87 18.93
C LYS A 98 -9.42 5.48 19.92
N ASN A 99 -9.14 6.68 20.43
CA ASN A 99 -9.95 7.32 21.45
C ASN A 99 -10.98 8.32 20.91
N SER A 100 -11.09 8.47 19.58
CA SER A 100 -12.09 9.33 18.96
C SER A 100 -13.48 8.69 18.94
N ASP A 101 -14.53 9.50 18.79
CA ASP A 101 -15.85 8.97 18.47
C ASP A 101 -15.87 8.45 17.03
N LYS A 102 -16.70 7.43 16.78
CA LYS A 102 -16.80 6.78 15.47
C LYS A 102 -17.06 7.77 14.34
N GLU A 103 -17.83 8.82 14.61
CA GLU A 103 -18.27 9.79 13.60
C GLU A 103 -17.37 11.03 13.52
N ASP A 104 -16.28 11.11 14.30
CA ASP A 104 -15.39 12.29 14.27
C ASP A 104 -14.38 12.24 13.11
N HIS A 105 -14.12 11.03 12.58
CA HIS A 105 -13.14 10.81 11.51
C HIS A 105 -11.74 11.39 11.83
N VAL A 106 -11.32 11.35 13.09
CA VAL A 106 -9.98 11.84 13.48
C VAL A 106 -8.91 10.89 12.95
N LEU A 107 -7.99 11.41 12.15
CA LEU A 107 -6.86 10.64 11.64
C LEU A 107 -5.94 10.22 12.79
N SER A 108 -5.63 8.92 12.86
CA SER A 108 -4.74 8.37 13.87
C SER A 108 -3.36 9.05 13.82
N LYS A 109 -2.94 9.57 14.97
CA LYS A 109 -1.59 10.09 15.22
C LYS A 109 -0.75 9.09 15.99
N TYR A 110 -1.39 8.09 16.62
CA TYR A 110 -0.75 7.04 17.39
C TYR A 110 -0.04 6.02 16.48
N HIS A 111 1.13 5.53 16.91
CA HIS A 111 2.04 4.63 16.16
C HIS A 111 2.70 5.25 14.90
N ASN A 112 3.65 6.16 15.15
CA ASN A 112 4.81 6.44 14.28
C ASN A 112 4.52 6.66 12.80
N SER A 113 3.97 7.82 12.42
CA SER A 113 3.90 8.39 11.06
C SER A 113 3.36 7.51 9.91
N PHE A 114 3.21 6.19 10.07
CA PHE A 114 3.00 5.22 9.01
C PHE A 114 1.58 5.34 8.46
N GLY A 115 0.57 5.12 9.32
CA GLY A 115 -0.84 5.22 8.91
C GLY A 115 -1.19 6.63 8.43
N LYS A 116 -0.67 7.65 9.12
CA LYS A 116 -0.82 9.06 8.73
C LYS A 116 -0.22 9.36 7.35
N ARG A 117 1.03 8.96 7.08
CA ARG A 117 1.69 9.20 5.80
C ARG A 117 1.04 8.38 4.69
N MET A 118 0.69 7.12 4.94
CA MET A 118 -0.10 6.31 4.00
C MET A 118 -1.41 7.02 3.64
N ALA A 119 -2.13 7.56 4.63
CA ALA A 119 -3.37 8.30 4.40
C ALA A 119 -3.16 9.55 3.55
N TYR A 120 -2.14 10.36 3.85
CA TYR A 120 -1.82 11.55 3.07
C TYR A 120 -1.44 11.20 1.62
N ILE A 121 -0.52 10.25 1.43
CA ILE A 121 -0.05 9.83 0.10
C ILE A 121 -1.21 9.23 -0.70
N ALA A 122 -2.00 8.32 -0.11
CA ALA A 122 -3.16 7.72 -0.78
C ALA A 122 -4.18 8.77 -1.21
N TYR A 123 -4.49 9.74 -0.34
CA TYR A 123 -5.40 10.84 -0.68
C TYR A 123 -4.83 11.73 -1.80
N GLY A 124 -3.54 12.10 -1.70
CA GLY A 124 -2.85 12.90 -2.71
C GLY A 124 -2.86 12.23 -4.07
N LEU A 125 -2.29 11.02 -4.16
CA LEU A 125 -2.23 10.24 -5.40
C LEU A 125 -3.61 10.04 -6.06
N ALA A 126 -4.65 9.80 -5.26
CA ALA A 126 -5.99 9.56 -5.81
C ALA A 126 -6.74 10.82 -6.25
N ASN A 127 -6.35 12.01 -5.77
CA ASN A 127 -7.06 13.27 -6.02
C ASN A 127 -6.28 14.29 -6.87
N THR A 128 -5.02 13.99 -7.18
CA THR A 128 -4.16 14.73 -8.09
C THR A 128 -4.47 14.35 -9.54
N THR A 129 -4.60 15.35 -10.41
CA THR A 129 -4.76 15.21 -11.87
C THR A 129 -3.73 16.08 -12.60
N ASP A 130 -3.69 16.04 -13.93
CA ASP A 130 -2.78 16.87 -14.74
C ASP A 130 -3.03 18.39 -14.59
N ASP A 131 -4.25 18.78 -14.20
CA ASP A 131 -4.65 20.17 -13.99
C ASP A 131 -4.83 20.55 -12.51
N LYS A 132 -4.64 19.61 -11.58
CA LYS A 132 -4.90 19.82 -10.15
C LYS A 132 -3.84 19.14 -9.28
N ASP A 133 -3.05 19.97 -8.63
CA ASP A 133 -2.21 19.56 -7.51
C ASP A 133 -3.00 19.49 -6.20
N VAL A 134 -2.67 18.52 -5.34
CA VAL A 134 -3.17 18.43 -3.97
C VAL A 134 -2.01 18.68 -3.03
N ALA A 135 -1.92 19.89 -2.49
CA ALA A 135 -0.84 20.25 -1.57
C ALA A 135 -1.01 19.59 -0.18
N LEU A 136 0.10 19.20 0.45
CA LEU A 136 0.08 18.57 1.78
C LEU A 136 -0.58 19.44 2.86
N ASN A 137 -0.35 20.75 2.83
CA ASN A 137 -0.94 21.68 3.80
C ASN A 137 -2.48 21.70 3.75
N PHE A 138 -3.07 21.47 2.57
CA PHE A 138 -4.50 21.30 2.41
C PHE A 138 -4.95 20.02 3.11
N ILE A 139 -4.29 18.88 2.85
CA ILE A 139 -4.58 17.59 3.48
C ILE A 139 -4.49 17.68 5.01
N GLN A 140 -3.42 18.30 5.53
CA GLN A 140 -3.22 18.49 6.98
C GLN A 140 -4.29 19.35 7.63
N SER A 141 -4.89 20.27 6.88
CA SER A 141 -5.99 21.12 7.35
C SER A 141 -7.38 20.45 7.22
N HIS A 142 -7.47 19.31 6.52
CA HIS A 142 -8.72 18.62 6.20
C HIS A 142 -8.66 17.11 6.53
N GLU A 143 -7.97 16.72 7.61
CA GLU A 143 -7.74 15.30 7.93
C GLU A 143 -9.02 14.49 8.13
N SER A 144 -10.09 15.12 8.63
CA SER A 144 -11.40 14.47 8.75
C SER A 144 -11.93 14.03 7.38
N ASP A 145 -11.72 14.86 6.35
CA ASP A 145 -12.16 14.56 4.99
C ASP A 145 -11.25 13.51 4.33
N VAL A 146 -9.97 13.46 4.70
CA VAL A 146 -9.05 12.39 4.31
C VAL A 146 -9.52 11.04 4.84
N VAL A 147 -9.91 10.96 6.11
CA VAL A 147 -10.42 9.72 6.71
C VAL A 147 -11.76 9.32 6.07
N LYS A 148 -12.69 10.26 5.86
CA LYS A 148 -13.95 10.00 5.12
C LYS A 148 -13.70 9.49 3.71
N PHE A 149 -12.70 10.06 3.02
CA PHE A 149 -12.30 9.59 1.70
C PHE A 149 -11.83 8.13 1.77
N LEU A 150 -10.90 7.81 2.67
CA LEU A 150 -10.36 6.45 2.85
C LEU A 150 -11.42 5.43 3.29
N ASP A 151 -12.50 5.89 3.93
CA ASP A 151 -13.63 5.04 4.28
C ASP A 151 -14.35 4.46 3.05
N SER A 152 -14.27 5.13 1.90
CA SER A 152 -14.93 4.73 0.64
C SER A 152 -13.96 4.43 -0.50
N PHE A 153 -12.72 4.92 -0.43
CA PHE A 153 -11.73 4.72 -1.47
C PHE A 153 -11.09 3.32 -1.37
N PRO A 154 -11.11 2.50 -2.43
CA PRO A 154 -10.42 1.22 -2.47
C PRO A 154 -8.90 1.42 -2.38
N LEU A 155 -8.25 0.83 -1.37
CA LEU A 155 -6.81 0.92 -1.15
C LEU A 155 -6.25 -0.46 -0.84
N ALA A 156 -5.06 -0.78 -1.36
CA ALA A 156 -4.35 -2.02 -1.03
C ALA A 156 -3.02 -1.74 -0.33
N HIS A 157 -2.66 -2.64 0.58
CA HIS A 157 -1.39 -2.65 1.30
C HIS A 157 -0.92 -4.09 1.41
N ILE A 158 0.32 -4.38 1.00
CA ILE A 158 0.94 -5.70 1.10
C ILE A 158 2.29 -5.56 1.82
N ASN A 159 2.49 -6.37 2.85
CA ASN A 159 3.80 -6.67 3.41
C ASN A 159 4.44 -7.77 2.56
N CYS A 160 5.58 -7.46 1.92
CA CYS A 160 6.24 -8.41 1.03
C CYS A 160 6.86 -9.60 1.79
N LYS A 161 7.29 -9.39 3.03
CA LYS A 161 7.61 -10.44 4.01
C LYS A 161 6.44 -10.57 4.99
N LYS A 162 5.80 -11.75 5.02
CA LYS A 162 4.63 -12.01 5.86
C LYS A 162 4.96 -12.20 7.32
N GLU A 163 6.13 -12.75 7.64
CA GLU A 163 6.53 -12.90 9.03
C GLU A 163 6.64 -11.52 9.69
N GLY A 164 6.04 -11.36 10.87
CA GLY A 164 6.15 -10.17 11.70
C GLY A 164 7.61 -9.76 11.90
N GLY A 165 7.84 -8.45 11.85
CA GLY A 165 9.13 -7.80 12.02
C GLY A 165 9.30 -7.16 13.38
N SER A 166 10.50 -6.64 13.60
CA SER A 166 10.84 -5.83 14.78
C SER A 166 10.85 -4.34 14.42
N ALA A 167 11.54 -3.51 15.22
CA ALA A 167 11.74 -2.08 14.91
C ALA A 167 12.47 -1.85 13.57
N SER A 168 13.20 -2.85 13.06
CA SER A 168 13.78 -2.85 11.71
C SER A 168 13.75 -4.25 11.09
N CYS A 169 13.79 -4.29 9.76
CA CYS A 169 13.91 -5.51 8.97
C CYS A 169 15.29 -5.52 8.29
N PRO A 170 16.21 -6.41 8.68
CA PRO A 170 17.50 -6.59 8.01
C PRO A 170 17.30 -6.95 6.53
N ASP A 171 18.07 -6.32 5.65
CA ASP A 171 17.95 -6.49 4.19
C ASP A 171 18.15 -7.93 3.72
N GLU A 172 19.04 -8.69 4.35
CA GLU A 172 19.27 -10.10 4.02
C GLU A 172 18.02 -10.96 4.34
N LEU A 173 17.40 -10.74 5.51
CA LEU A 173 16.19 -11.45 5.89
C LEU A 173 15.03 -11.10 4.94
N PHE A 174 14.94 -9.83 4.56
CA PHE A 174 13.92 -9.39 3.61
C PHE A 174 14.11 -10.04 2.23
N GLN A 175 15.33 -10.01 1.67
CA GLN A 175 15.63 -10.64 0.39
C GLN A 175 15.43 -12.15 0.40
N ASN A 176 15.80 -12.83 1.48
CA ASN A 176 15.56 -14.26 1.63
C ASN A 176 14.06 -14.58 1.61
N ALA A 177 13.25 -13.80 2.33
CA ALA A 177 11.80 -13.97 2.33
C ALA A 177 11.18 -13.72 0.94
N LEU A 178 11.62 -12.67 0.23
CA LEU A 178 11.18 -12.38 -1.13
C LEU A 178 11.45 -13.56 -2.07
N LYS A 179 12.64 -14.18 -1.97
CA LYS A 179 13.01 -15.33 -2.80
C LYS A 179 12.27 -16.60 -2.40
N GLU A 180 12.12 -16.86 -1.10
CA GLU A 180 11.49 -18.08 -0.59
C GLU A 180 10.01 -18.15 -0.94
N TYR A 181 9.32 -17.01 -0.91
CA TYR A 181 7.88 -16.91 -1.14
C TYR A 181 7.52 -16.14 -2.42
N GLU A 182 8.46 -16.02 -3.37
CA GLU A 182 8.33 -15.22 -4.60
C GLU A 182 7.01 -15.48 -5.33
N LYS A 183 6.65 -16.76 -5.48
CA LYS A 183 5.45 -17.18 -6.18
C LYS A 183 4.17 -16.63 -5.54
N PHE A 184 4.09 -16.64 -4.21
CA PHE A 184 2.89 -16.17 -3.52
C PHE A 184 2.78 -14.64 -3.58
N LEU A 185 3.92 -13.95 -3.43
CA LEU A 185 3.96 -12.49 -3.57
C LEU A 185 3.59 -12.03 -4.98
N GLU A 186 4.15 -12.69 -6.01
CA GLU A 186 3.80 -12.45 -7.41
C GLU A 186 2.31 -12.64 -7.65
N GLN A 187 1.75 -13.80 -7.24
CA GLN A 187 0.31 -14.06 -7.36
C GLN A 187 -0.56 -13.01 -6.65
N GLN A 188 -0.14 -12.57 -5.46
CA GLN A 188 -0.87 -11.56 -4.71
C GLN A 188 -0.87 -10.20 -5.42
N ILE A 189 0.31 -9.77 -5.92
CA ILE A 189 0.48 -8.52 -6.67
C ILE A 189 -0.31 -8.55 -7.98
N GLU A 190 -0.24 -9.64 -8.74
CA GLU A 190 -1.02 -9.84 -9.96
C GLU A 190 -2.53 -9.89 -9.67
N ASN A 191 -2.94 -10.45 -8.53
CA ASN A 191 -4.33 -10.43 -8.14
C ASN A 191 -4.83 -9.00 -7.93
N VAL A 192 -4.07 -8.18 -7.20
CA VAL A 192 -4.41 -6.78 -6.90
C VAL A 192 -4.41 -5.91 -8.16
N ASP A 193 -3.46 -6.11 -9.08
CA ASP A 193 -3.36 -5.37 -10.36
C ASP A 193 -3.49 -3.84 -10.17
N ALA A 194 -2.66 -3.29 -9.30
CA ALA A 194 -2.62 -1.85 -9.03
C ALA A 194 -2.11 -1.05 -10.24
N ASP A 195 -2.47 0.23 -10.33
CA ASP A 195 -1.95 1.19 -11.33
C ASP A 195 -0.72 1.92 -10.81
N ILE A 196 -0.72 2.23 -9.52
CA ILE A 196 0.40 2.84 -8.82
C ILE A 196 0.90 1.88 -7.74
N PHE A 197 2.19 1.57 -7.79
CA PHE A 197 2.93 0.82 -6.78
C PHE A 197 3.77 1.79 -5.96
N VAL A 198 3.42 2.01 -4.69
CA VAL A 198 4.26 2.78 -3.76
C VAL A 198 5.21 1.80 -3.07
N CYS A 199 6.44 1.74 -3.56
CA CYS A 199 7.45 0.78 -3.13
C CYS A 199 8.22 1.34 -1.93
N CYS A 200 7.84 0.96 -0.71
CA CYS A 200 8.41 1.47 0.54
C CYS A 200 9.66 0.68 1.01
N GLY A 201 10.42 0.10 0.08
CA GLY A 201 11.58 -0.75 0.34
C GLY A 201 12.93 -0.03 0.38
N SER A 202 12.99 1.26 0.05
CA SER A 202 14.21 2.04 -0.17
C SER A 202 15.10 2.19 1.08
N THR A 203 16.42 2.22 0.92
CA THR A 203 17.36 2.29 2.07
C THR A 203 18.29 3.51 2.13
N GLN A 204 18.64 4.21 1.03
CA GLN A 204 19.66 5.29 1.10
C GLN A 204 19.53 6.49 0.13
N ALA A 205 19.59 6.30 -1.20
CA ALA A 205 19.83 7.41 -2.16
C ALA A 205 18.93 7.40 -3.42
N GLY A 206 17.89 6.57 -3.41
CA GLY A 206 16.98 6.36 -4.53
C GLY A 206 17.46 5.26 -5.48
N TYR A 207 16.52 4.45 -5.93
CA TYR A 207 16.69 3.19 -6.65
C TYR A 207 17.49 3.33 -7.95
N HIS A 208 17.40 4.46 -8.65
CA HIS A 208 18.15 4.67 -9.90
C HIS A 208 19.66 4.81 -9.64
N LYS A 209 20.07 5.14 -8.40
CA LYS A 209 21.48 5.27 -8.00
C LYS A 209 22.00 4.02 -7.32
N ASP A 210 21.27 3.49 -6.35
CA ASP A 210 21.76 2.44 -5.47
C ASP A 210 21.09 1.08 -5.65
N LYS A 211 19.99 1.02 -6.42
CA LYS A 211 19.16 -0.17 -6.59
C LYS A 211 18.71 -0.78 -5.26
N ALA A 212 18.49 0.05 -4.24
CA ALA A 212 18.25 -0.42 -2.88
C ALA A 212 16.76 -0.42 -2.48
N ASN A 213 15.86 -0.69 -3.43
CA ASN A 213 14.43 -0.85 -3.20
C ASN A 213 13.98 -2.24 -3.67
N TYR A 214 14.03 -3.20 -2.76
CA TYR A 214 13.81 -4.61 -3.10
C TYR A 214 12.39 -4.92 -3.58
N SER A 215 11.37 -4.12 -3.20
CA SER A 215 10.02 -4.25 -3.77
C SER A 215 9.98 -3.85 -5.25
N LEU A 216 10.70 -2.79 -5.64
CA LEU A 216 10.82 -2.37 -7.04
C LEU A 216 11.68 -3.34 -7.86
N ASP A 217 12.75 -3.89 -7.26
CA ASP A 217 13.50 -4.99 -7.88
C ASP A 217 12.62 -6.21 -8.14
N PHE A 218 11.81 -6.59 -7.14
CA PHE A 218 10.89 -7.71 -7.26
C PHE A 218 9.95 -7.51 -8.45
N LEU A 219 9.30 -6.34 -8.56
CA LEU A 219 8.41 -6.05 -9.69
C LEU A 219 9.11 -6.17 -11.05
N GLN A 220 10.32 -5.62 -11.21
CA GLN A 220 11.07 -5.71 -12.47
C GLN A 220 11.48 -7.16 -12.83
N ASN A 221 11.80 -7.97 -11.82
CA ASN A 221 12.15 -9.37 -12.03
C ASN A 221 10.91 -10.25 -12.33
N HIS A 222 9.71 -9.76 -12.02
CA HIS A 222 8.43 -10.45 -12.19
C HIS A 222 7.55 -9.79 -13.27
N GLY A 223 8.17 -9.42 -14.39
CA GLY A 223 7.47 -9.14 -15.64
C GLY A 223 6.97 -7.71 -15.84
N TYR A 224 7.18 -6.81 -14.88
CA TYR A 224 6.98 -5.36 -15.07
C TYR A 224 8.23 -4.75 -15.71
N ASN A 225 8.06 -3.82 -16.65
CA ASN A 225 9.16 -3.10 -17.31
C ASN A 225 9.18 -1.64 -16.88
N PHE A 226 9.48 -1.41 -15.60
CA PHE A 226 9.52 -0.08 -14.99
C PHE A 226 10.79 0.68 -15.40
N GLU A 227 10.64 1.64 -16.32
CA GLU A 227 11.75 2.48 -16.78
C GLU A 227 11.85 3.76 -15.96
N TYR A 228 13.06 4.09 -15.47
CA TYR A 228 13.30 5.33 -14.73
C TYR A 228 13.03 6.54 -15.61
N LEU A 229 12.16 7.44 -15.14
CA LEU A 229 11.72 8.61 -15.92
C LEU A 229 12.71 9.79 -15.93
N GLY A 230 13.82 9.67 -15.18
CA GLY A 230 14.88 10.68 -15.13
C GLY A 230 14.68 11.75 -14.06
N SER A 231 15.62 12.69 -13.95
CA SER A 231 15.71 13.60 -12.81
C SER A 231 14.53 14.57 -12.65
N LYS A 232 13.75 14.81 -13.71
CA LYS A 232 12.49 15.57 -13.61
C LYS A 232 11.48 14.86 -12.70
N TYR A 233 11.57 13.53 -12.63
CA TYR A 233 10.68 12.63 -11.89
C TYR A 233 11.51 11.67 -11.02
N SER A 234 12.34 12.22 -10.13
CA SER A 234 13.52 11.53 -9.56
C SER A 234 13.27 10.20 -8.84
N ASP A 235 12.01 9.85 -8.57
CA ASP A 235 11.57 8.67 -7.84
C ASP A 235 10.53 7.83 -8.60
N LEU A 236 10.21 8.20 -9.85
CA LEU A 236 9.19 7.53 -10.66
C LEU A 236 9.77 6.62 -11.73
N TYR A 237 9.10 5.48 -11.89
CA TYR A 237 9.35 4.50 -12.93
C TYR A 237 8.04 4.16 -13.61
N TYR A 238 8.07 4.04 -14.93
CA TYR A 238 6.86 3.84 -15.72
C TYR A 238 6.99 2.61 -16.61
N ASP A 239 6.02 1.71 -16.52
CA ASP A 239 5.79 0.66 -17.49
C ASP A 239 4.72 1.14 -18.47
N ALA A 240 5.17 1.78 -19.55
CA ALA A 240 4.29 2.35 -20.57
C ALA A 240 3.45 1.27 -21.30
N LYS A 241 3.95 0.03 -21.37
CA LYS A 241 3.24 -1.07 -22.04
C LYS A 241 2.03 -1.51 -21.22
N ARG A 242 2.17 -1.54 -19.89
CA ARG A 242 1.10 -1.91 -18.96
C ARG A 242 0.31 -0.71 -18.44
N ASN A 243 0.73 0.52 -18.74
CA ASN A 243 0.22 1.76 -18.17
C ASN A 243 0.25 1.72 -16.63
N LYS A 244 1.44 1.42 -16.05
CA LYS A 244 1.63 1.27 -14.60
C LYS A 244 2.78 2.14 -14.12
N LEU A 245 2.67 2.70 -12.92
CA LEU A 245 3.68 3.55 -12.30
C LEU A 245 4.20 2.89 -11.01
N ALA A 246 5.51 2.91 -10.81
CA ALA A 246 6.13 2.60 -9.53
C ALA A 246 6.81 3.84 -8.96
N ILE A 247 6.61 4.06 -7.67
CA ILE A 247 7.21 5.14 -6.89
C ILE A 247 8.22 4.50 -5.94
N ASP A 248 9.49 4.85 -6.10
CA ASP A 248 10.52 4.52 -5.13
C ASP A 248 10.38 5.44 -3.92
N SER A 249 9.70 4.97 -2.88
CA SER A 249 9.37 5.75 -1.70
C SER A 249 10.21 5.32 -0.49
N TYR A 250 10.52 6.26 0.42
CA TYR A 250 11.04 5.88 1.74
C TYR A 250 10.02 5.01 2.48
N HIS A 251 10.51 4.21 3.43
CA HIS A 251 9.60 3.54 4.34
C HIS A 251 8.74 4.58 5.09
N LEU A 252 7.43 4.35 5.21
CA LEU A 252 6.50 5.36 5.76
C LEU A 252 6.79 5.69 7.24
N SER A 253 7.43 4.79 7.98
CA SER A 253 7.91 5.06 9.35
C SER A 253 9.32 5.67 9.43
N TYR A 254 9.98 5.93 8.29
CA TYR A 254 11.34 6.47 8.28
C TYR A 254 11.36 7.89 8.84
N THR A 255 12.09 8.08 9.95
CA THR A 255 12.14 9.36 10.67
C THR A 255 13.21 10.32 10.14
N GLY A 256 14.01 9.89 9.15
CA GLY A 256 15.07 10.72 8.55
C GLY A 256 14.56 11.75 7.53
N VAL A 257 13.27 11.69 7.17
CA VAL A 257 12.59 12.65 6.29
C VAL A 257 11.35 13.22 6.96
N SER A 258 11.03 14.46 6.65
CA SER A 258 9.78 15.13 7.06
C SER A 258 8.58 14.56 6.32
N ASP A 259 7.37 14.87 6.80
CA ASP A 259 6.15 14.52 6.06
C ASP A 259 6.07 15.22 4.70
N GLN A 260 6.59 16.45 4.61
CA GLN A 260 6.59 17.24 3.37
C GLN A 260 7.54 16.62 2.34
N GLU A 261 8.78 16.30 2.73
CA GLU A 261 9.75 15.68 1.81
C GLU A 261 9.24 14.35 1.24
N LEU A 262 8.64 13.49 2.08
CA LEU A 262 8.06 12.23 1.62
C LEU A 262 6.84 12.45 0.71
N TYR A 263 5.99 13.43 1.04
CA TYR A 263 4.83 13.76 0.23
C TYR A 263 5.22 14.33 -1.13
N ASP A 264 6.23 15.19 -1.19
CA ASP A 264 6.72 15.79 -2.44
C ASP A 264 7.35 14.72 -3.34
N GLN A 265 8.12 13.81 -2.74
CA GLN A 265 8.68 12.64 -3.42
C GLN A 265 7.59 11.81 -4.10
N ASP A 266 6.52 11.48 -3.39
CA ASP A 266 5.50 10.57 -3.90
C ASP A 266 4.42 11.27 -4.76
N VAL A 267 3.86 12.39 -4.28
CA VAL A 267 2.69 13.04 -4.87
C VAL A 267 3.05 14.22 -5.77
N GLU A 268 3.98 15.10 -5.38
CA GLU A 268 4.36 16.24 -6.23
C GLU A 268 5.08 15.74 -7.50
N THR A 269 5.93 14.71 -7.36
CA THR A 269 6.56 14.06 -8.51
C THR A 269 5.54 13.38 -9.42
N TYR A 270 4.51 12.74 -8.85
CA TYR A 270 3.40 12.18 -9.60
C TYR A 270 2.61 13.25 -10.37
N HIS A 271 2.30 14.38 -9.74
CA HIS A 271 1.64 15.51 -10.40
C HIS A 271 2.45 16.01 -11.62
N LYS A 272 3.77 16.19 -11.46
CA LYS A 272 4.65 16.58 -12.57
C LYS A 272 4.59 15.59 -13.72
N PHE A 273 4.51 14.29 -13.41
CA PHE A 273 4.37 13.24 -14.42
C PHE A 273 3.03 13.37 -15.16
N LEU A 274 1.92 13.57 -14.45
CA LEU A 274 0.60 13.70 -15.06
C LEU A 274 0.48 14.90 -16.01
N ILE A 275 1.15 16.01 -15.73
CA ILE A 275 1.18 17.17 -16.63
C ILE A 275 1.70 16.79 -18.03
N ASP A 276 2.71 15.93 -18.09
CA ASP A 276 3.32 15.46 -19.33
C ASP A 276 2.64 14.20 -19.89
N HIS A 277 1.96 13.43 -19.03
CA HIS A 277 1.37 12.12 -19.31
C HIS A 277 -0.09 12.01 -18.83
N PRO A 278 -1.00 12.91 -19.26
CA PRO A 278 -2.40 12.90 -18.81
C PRO A 278 -3.13 11.61 -19.24
N GLU A 279 -2.65 10.92 -20.28
CA GLU A 279 -3.18 9.63 -20.72
C GLU A 279 -3.08 8.53 -19.65
N PHE A 280 -2.20 8.67 -18.66
CA PHE A 280 -2.08 7.70 -17.57
C PHE A 280 -3.39 7.52 -16.79
N LEU A 281 -4.19 8.60 -16.68
CA LEU A 281 -5.47 8.59 -15.99
C LEU A 281 -6.59 7.87 -16.78
N ILE A 282 -6.35 7.54 -18.05
CA ILE A 282 -7.32 6.81 -18.86
C ILE A 282 -7.25 5.33 -18.46
N SER A 283 -8.37 4.80 -17.96
CA SER A 283 -8.46 3.40 -17.59
C SER A 283 -8.10 2.48 -18.75
N HIS A 284 -7.06 1.66 -18.55
CA HIS A 284 -6.57 0.64 -19.47
C HIS A 284 -7.14 -0.76 -19.19
N ARG A 285 -8.02 -0.88 -18.20
CA ARG A 285 -8.75 -2.11 -17.93
C ARG A 285 -9.91 -2.21 -18.91
N ASN A 286 -9.90 -3.24 -19.76
CA ASN A 286 -11.04 -3.53 -20.63
C ASN A 286 -12.26 -3.85 -19.75
N LYS A 287 -13.29 -3.00 -19.80
CA LYS A 287 -14.59 -3.25 -19.17
C LYS A 287 -15.49 -4.05 -20.11
#